data_AF-F1Z0Y6-F1
#
_entry.id   AF-F1Z0Y6-F1
#
_cell.length_a   1.000
_cell.length_b   1.000
_cell.length_c   1.000
_cell.angle_alpha   90.00
_cell.angle_beta   90.00
_cell.angle_gamma   90.00
#
_symmetry.space_group_name_H-M   'P 1'
#
loop_
_entity.id
_entity.type
_entity.pdbx_description
1 polymer ?
#
loop_
_entity_poly.entity_id
_entity_poly.type
_entity_poly.pdbx_seq_one_letter_code
_entity_poly.pdbx_strand_id
1 'polypeptide(L)'
;MDDVITISRSELKALIAEEVAIQHRQVDWVSIKELQTITGWGRTTLENWRDQGKFRYHQKVKGGKYTYDLQDVQRFLRSMNK
;
A
#
# COMPACT_ATOMS: atom_id res chain seq x y z
N MET A 1 -6.99 -18.28 -36.10
CA MET A 1 -8.31 -18.48 -35.48
C MET A 1 -8.10 -17.98 -34.08
N ASP A 2 -8.22 -16.66 -33.94
CA ASP A 2 -7.85 -15.95 -32.73
C ASP A 2 -9.09 -15.90 -31.86
N ASP A 3 -9.13 -16.75 -30.84
CA ASP A 3 -10.14 -16.74 -29.79
C ASP A 3 -10.07 -15.41 -29.04
N VAL A 4 -10.72 -14.37 -29.58
CA VAL A 4 -11.04 -13.16 -28.84
C VAL A 4 -12.00 -13.57 -27.73
N ILE A 5 -11.46 -13.72 -26.53
CA ILE A 5 -12.25 -13.98 -25.32
C ILE A 5 -13.21 -12.80 -25.15
N THR A 6 -14.47 -13.00 -25.52
CA THR A 6 -15.53 -12.01 -25.33
C THR A 6 -15.96 -12.09 -23.87
N ILE A 7 -15.25 -11.37 -23.00
CA ILE A 7 -15.56 -11.31 -21.56
C ILE A 7 -16.69 -10.30 -21.35
N SER A 8 -17.75 -10.71 -20.66
CA SER A 8 -18.87 -9.83 -20.35
C SER A 8 -18.44 -8.69 -19.41
N ARG A 9 -19.05 -7.50 -19.53
CA ARG A 9 -18.74 -6.34 -18.64
C ARG A 9 -18.85 -6.65 -17.14
N SER A 10 -19.74 -7.58 -16.76
CA SER A 10 -19.89 -8.09 -15.39
C SER A 10 -18.72 -8.94 -14.94
N GLU A 11 -18.21 -9.82 -15.81
CA GLU A 11 -17.06 -10.69 -15.54
C GLU A 11 -15.77 -9.88 -15.50
N LEU A 12 -15.62 -8.88 -16.36
CA LEU A 12 -14.52 -7.92 -16.31
C LEU A 12 -14.45 -7.20 -14.95
N LYS A 13 -15.61 -6.79 -14.41
CA LYS A 13 -15.68 -6.16 -13.09
C LYS A 13 -15.31 -7.12 -11.96
N ALA A 14 -15.71 -8.38 -12.04
CA ALA A 14 -15.41 -9.38 -11.02
C ALA A 14 -13.91 -9.69 -10.97
N LEU A 15 -13.27 -9.88 -12.14
CA LEU A 15 -11.83 -10.09 -12.24
C LEU A 15 -11.04 -8.90 -11.70
N ILE A 16 -11.41 -7.67 -12.06
CA ILE A 16 -10.78 -6.46 -11.52
C ILE A 16 -11.01 -6.36 -10.01
N ALA A 17 -12.21 -6.64 -9.52
CA ALA A 17 -12.50 -6.60 -8.08
C ALA A 17 -11.71 -7.65 -7.30
N GLU A 18 -11.50 -8.84 -7.87
CA GLU A 18 -10.71 -9.91 -7.28
C GLU A 18 -9.21 -9.58 -7.31
N GLU A 19 -8.70 -9.07 -8.42
CA GLU A 19 -7.32 -8.58 -8.54
C GLU A 19 -7.05 -7.44 -7.54
N VAL A 20 -7.97 -6.49 -7.43
CA VAL A 20 -7.92 -5.40 -6.45
C VAL A 20 -8.01 -5.99 -5.05
N ALA A 21 -8.89 -6.95 -4.76
CA ALA A 21 -8.97 -7.59 -3.45
C ALA A 21 -7.69 -8.36 -3.07
N ILE A 22 -7.02 -8.97 -4.05
CA ILE A 22 -5.74 -9.68 -3.89
C ILE A 22 -4.60 -8.69 -3.67
N GLN A 23 -4.54 -7.60 -4.45
CA GLN A 23 -3.59 -6.49 -4.23
C GLN A 23 -3.82 -5.83 -2.86
N HIS A 24 -5.07 -5.72 -2.43
CA HIS A 24 -5.43 -5.26 -1.09
C HIS A 24 -5.05 -6.25 0.03
N ARG A 25 -4.63 -7.48 -0.31
CA ARG A 25 -4.20 -8.50 0.66
C ARG A 25 -2.68 -8.66 0.74
N GLN A 26 -1.93 -8.20 -0.26
CA GLN A 26 -0.47 -8.17 -0.17
C GLN A 26 -0.06 -6.97 0.68
N VAL A 27 0.47 -7.27 1.87
CA VAL A 27 1.09 -6.26 2.72
C VAL A 27 2.46 -5.94 2.13
N ASP A 28 2.53 -4.86 1.37
CA ASP A 28 3.78 -4.32 0.83
C ASP A 28 4.54 -3.61 1.94
N TRP A 29 5.51 -4.30 2.51
CA TRP A 29 6.45 -3.76 3.49
C TRP A 29 7.56 -2.98 2.79
N VAL A 30 7.40 -1.66 2.68
CA VAL A 30 8.34 -0.79 1.98
C VAL A 30 9.30 -0.08 2.93
N SER A 31 10.50 0.27 2.47
CA SER A 31 11.43 1.09 3.24
C SER A 31 10.97 2.56 3.32
N ILE A 32 11.53 3.33 4.27
CA ILE A 32 11.21 4.77 4.37
C ILE A 32 11.51 5.53 3.07
N LYS A 33 12.56 5.14 2.33
CA LYS A 33 12.94 5.81 1.07
C LYS A 33 11.88 5.60 -0.01
N GLU A 34 11.41 4.37 -0.16
CA GLU A 34 10.33 4.04 -1.09
C GLU A 34 9.04 4.73 -0.67
N LEU A 35 8.74 4.76 0.64
CA LEU A 35 7.57 5.46 1.16
C LEU A 35 7.61 6.96 0.85
N GLN A 36 8.77 7.61 0.93
CA GLN A 36 8.93 9.00 0.51
C GLN A 36 8.67 9.18 -0.99
N THR A 37 9.20 8.29 -1.84
CA THR A 37 8.97 8.34 -3.29
C THR A 37 7.51 8.16 -3.66
N ILE A 38 6.81 7.23 -3.00
CA ILE A 38 5.41 6.91 -3.31
C ILE A 38 4.45 7.98 -2.78
N THR A 39 4.69 8.44 -1.55
CA THR A 39 3.74 9.32 -0.86
C THR A 39 4.04 10.81 -1.05
N GLY A 40 5.26 11.17 -1.45
CA GLY A 40 5.73 12.55 -1.59
C GLY A 40 6.02 13.25 -0.25
N TRP A 41 5.81 12.60 0.89
CA TRP A 41 6.04 13.20 2.20
C TRP A 41 7.51 13.11 2.63
N GLY A 42 7.95 14.10 3.39
CA GLY A 42 9.29 14.12 3.97
C GLY A 42 9.50 13.00 5.00
N ARG A 43 10.74 12.53 5.11
CA ARG A 43 11.14 11.48 6.06
C ARG A 43 10.71 11.78 7.49
N THR A 44 11.02 12.99 7.98
CA THR A 44 10.69 13.40 9.35
C THR A 44 9.19 13.32 9.63
N THR A 45 8.36 13.72 8.66
CA THR A 45 6.90 13.65 8.79
C THR A 45 6.42 12.20 8.90
N LEU A 46 6.95 11.32 8.04
CA LEU A 46 6.63 9.89 8.06
C LEU A 46 7.11 9.23 9.37
N GLU A 47 8.31 9.56 9.85
CA GLU A 47 8.84 9.04 11.13
C GLU A 47 8.02 9.54 12.32
N ASN A 48 7.59 10.81 12.32
CA ASN A 48 6.70 11.34 13.36
C ASN A 48 5.36 10.60 13.41
N TRP A 49 4.75 10.32 12.26
CA TRP A 49 3.50 9.56 12.21
C TRP A 49 3.67 8.10 12.63
N ARG A 50 4.82 7.48 12.30
CA ARG A 50 5.20 6.16 12.83
C ARG A 50 5.25 6.20 14.36
N ASP A 51 5.96 7.17 14.93
CA ASP A 51 6.15 7.27 16.38
C ASP A 51 4.84 7.59 17.12
N GLN A 52 3.88 8.21 16.43
CA GLN A 52 2.50 8.40 16.90
C GLN A 52 1.59 7.16 16.70
N GLY A 53 2.10 6.08 16.10
CA GLY A 53 1.33 4.86 15.84
C GLY A 53 0.22 5.02 14.79
N LYS A 54 0.38 5.94 13.83
CA LYS A 54 -0.66 6.23 12.81
C LYS A 54 -0.82 5.12 11.76
N PHE A 55 0.22 4.32 11.56
CA PHE A 55 0.22 3.19 10.63
C PHE A 55 1.19 2.11 11.13
N ARG A 56 1.01 0.90 10.58
CA ARG A 56 1.84 -0.26 10.88
C ARG A 56 3.26 -0.09 10.36
N TYR A 57 4.21 -0.46 11.21
CA TYR A 57 5.62 -0.57 10.88
C TYR A 57 6.17 -1.88 11.44
N HIS A 58 7.24 -2.36 10.83
CA HIS A 58 7.96 -3.53 11.28
C HIS A 58 9.46 -3.25 11.29
N GLN A 59 10.17 -3.93 12.19
CA GLN A 59 11.62 -3.92 12.22
C GLN A 59 12.09 -5.36 12.15
N LYS A 60 12.67 -5.75 11.01
CA LYS A 60 13.04 -7.16 10.76
C LYS A 60 14.06 -7.69 11.78
N VAL A 61 14.92 -6.83 12.29
CA VAL A 61 15.93 -7.14 13.32
C VAL A 61 16.04 -5.97 14.31
N LYS A 62 16.32 -6.25 15.58
CA LYS A 62 16.49 -5.22 16.62
C LYS A 62 17.62 -4.26 16.24
N GLY A 63 17.31 -2.98 16.04
CA GLY A 63 18.25 -1.95 15.55
C GLY A 63 18.40 -1.88 14.02
N GLY A 64 17.64 -2.69 13.28
CA GLY A 64 17.59 -2.68 11.82
C GLY A 64 16.72 -1.56 11.23
N LYS A 65 16.62 -1.55 9.90
CA LYS A 65 15.77 -0.61 9.16
C LYS A 65 14.30 -0.91 9.41
N TYR A 66 13.51 0.15 9.59
CA TYR A 66 12.06 0.05 9.62
C TYR A 66 11.49 -0.11 8.21
N THR A 67 10.53 -1.01 8.09
CA THR A 67 9.64 -1.14 6.94
C THR A 67 8.22 -0.76 7.35
N TYR A 68 7.44 -0.31 6.38
CA TYR A 68 6.14 0.29 6.59
C TYR A 68 5.11 -0.43 5.72
N ASP A 69 3.94 -0.66 6.28
CA ASP A 69 2.81 -1.19 5.51
C ASP A 69 2.30 -0.09 4.58
N LEU A 70 2.58 -0.22 3.28
CA LEU A 70 2.22 0.79 2.29
C LEU A 70 0.71 1.02 2.25
N GLN A 71 -0.08 -0.04 2.41
CA GLN A 71 -1.53 0.03 2.33
C GLN A 71 -2.10 0.80 3.52
N ASP A 72 -1.58 0.54 4.72
CA ASP A 72 -2.01 1.22 5.94
C ASP A 72 -1.59 2.70 5.93
N VAL A 73 -0.39 3.01 5.43
CA VAL A 73 0.04 4.40 5.22
C VAL A 73 -0.87 5.12 4.21
N GLN A 74 -1.17 4.51 3.07
CA GLN A 74 -2.08 5.10 2.07
C GLN A 74 -3.48 5.32 2.65
N ARG A 75 -3.98 4.39 3.47
CA ARG A 75 -5.27 4.53 4.16
C ARG A 75 -5.25 5.72 5.12
N PHE A 76 -4.19 5.86 5.91
CA PHE A 76 -4.00 7.00 6.79
C PHE A 76 -3.96 8.32 6.00
N LEU A 77 -3.16 8.39 4.93
CA LEU A 77 -3.07 9.59 4.09
C LEU A 77 -4.43 9.99 3.49
N ARG A 78 -5.20 9.02 2.98
CA ARG A 78 -6.57 9.26 2.49
C ARG A 78 -7.50 9.76 3.61
N SER A 79 -7.31 9.32 4.84
CA SER A 79 -8.11 9.79 5.98
C SER A 79 -7.80 11.23 6.39
N MET A 80 -6.58 11.72 6.15
CA MET A 80 -6.20 13.11 6.42
C MET A 80 -6.73 14.10 5.38
N ASN A 81 -6.94 13.63 4.16
CA ASN A 81 -7.27 14.48 3.01
C ASN A 81 -8.79 14.67 2.83
N LYS A 82 -9.56 14.55 3.92
CA LYS A 82 -11.02 14.54 3.95
C LYS A 82 -11.58 15.73 4.72
#